data_AF-A0A520JT04-F1
#
_entry.id   AF-A0A520JT04-F1
#
_cell.length_a   1.000
_cell.length_b   1.000
_cell.length_c   1.000
_cell.angle_alpha   90.00
_cell.angle_beta   90.00
_cell.angle_gamma   90.00
#
_symmetry.space_group_name_H-M   'P 1'
#
loop_
_entity.id
_entity.type
_entity.pdbx_description
1 polymer ?
#
loop_
_entity_poly.entity_id
_entity_poly.type
_entity_poly.pdbx_seq_one_letter_code
_entity_poly.pdbx_strand_id
1 'polypeptide(L)'
;NNTLTNNTAKENTGFDFYVSASSDAHCSNVIENNMGSGNRPIKYYNSPVDLSNEILSELILCNANNSTINNVTIKGSGTLKNNGFLILRTDNSTFTNINSSNSYYGISMWSSSNNTLTNNTANLNSYYGISMWSSSNNTLTNNTANLNSYYGISMWSSSNNTLTNNAANLNSYGIWLASSSNNNTFTENAANLNSYGIWLASSSNNLLYHNNLINNTNNNAYDTSTNQWNTSTVGNYYSDYTGSDSDGIGDTSYQIPGRSSIDYFPLVHPWEKTPLKGDLDDDDKTTSKDAAIALQIAVGSRQFDDAADVSGDGRVSSLDALIILQMVT
;
A
#
# COMPACT_ATOMS: atom_id res chain seq x y z
N ASN A 1 -13.82 30.46 -4.23
CA ASN A 1 -13.98 29.89 -5.58
C ASN A 1 -13.00 30.58 -6.51
N ASN A 2 -12.04 29.82 -7.05
CA ASN A 2 -11.06 30.31 -8.03
C ASN A 2 -11.38 29.74 -9.42
N THR A 3 -10.91 30.40 -10.47
CA THR A 3 -10.99 29.92 -11.85
C THR A 3 -9.62 30.03 -12.50
N LEU A 4 -9.04 28.89 -12.86
CA LEU A 4 -7.76 28.79 -13.55
C LEU A 4 -7.97 27.97 -14.83
N THR A 5 -8.02 28.66 -15.97
CA THR A 5 -8.25 28.03 -17.26
C THR A 5 -7.19 28.42 -18.28
N ASN A 6 -6.75 27.46 -19.10
CA ASN A 6 -5.79 27.69 -20.19
C ASN A 6 -4.42 28.21 -19.73
N ASN A 7 -3.95 27.79 -18.55
CA ASN A 7 -2.62 28.17 -18.05
C ASN A 7 -1.57 27.12 -18.40
N THR A 8 -0.30 27.55 -18.36
CA THR A 8 0.85 26.65 -18.36
C THR A 8 1.62 26.85 -17.06
N ALA A 9 1.68 25.82 -16.22
CA ALA A 9 2.41 25.81 -14.96
C ALA A 9 3.33 24.59 -14.95
N LYS A 10 4.61 24.78 -15.24
CA LYS A 10 5.56 23.68 -15.47
C LYS A 10 6.93 23.98 -14.87
N GLU A 11 7.70 22.92 -14.67
CA GLU A 11 9.09 22.97 -14.19
C GLU A 11 9.23 23.67 -12.83
N ASN A 12 8.21 23.58 -11.99
CA ASN A 12 8.23 24.03 -10.61
C ASN A 12 8.93 23.01 -9.71
N THR A 13 9.48 23.44 -8.57
CA THR A 13 10.30 22.58 -7.69
C THR A 13 9.50 21.57 -6.86
N GLY A 14 8.21 21.82 -6.62
CA GLY A 14 7.35 20.97 -5.78
C GLY A 14 6.14 20.46 -6.54
N PHE A 15 5.24 21.36 -6.94
CA PHE A 15 4.01 21.03 -7.68
C PHE A 15 3.83 21.98 -8.84
N ASP A 16 3.20 21.51 -9.91
CA ASP A 16 2.73 22.37 -10.97
C ASP A 16 1.56 23.22 -10.47
N PHE A 17 0.57 22.61 -9.83
CA PHE A 17 -0.47 23.23 -9.02
C PHE A 17 -0.57 22.60 -7.63
N TYR A 18 -0.57 23.45 -6.60
CA TYR A 18 -0.86 23.01 -5.24
C TYR A 18 -2.24 23.50 -4.81
N VAL A 19 -3.08 22.57 -4.36
CA VAL A 19 -4.39 22.88 -3.78
C VAL A 19 -4.38 22.47 -2.31
N SER A 20 -4.91 23.35 -1.46
CA SER A 20 -5.12 23.11 -0.04
C SER A 20 -6.60 23.33 0.28
N ALA A 21 -7.20 22.39 1.02
CA ALA A 21 -8.61 22.44 1.39
C ALA A 21 -8.80 21.99 2.84
N SER A 22 -9.14 22.92 3.73
CA SER A 22 -9.53 22.63 5.12
C SER A 22 -11.04 22.44 5.31
N SER A 23 -11.85 22.73 4.28
CA SER A 23 -13.29 22.49 4.24
C SER A 23 -13.76 22.17 2.82
N ASP A 24 -14.93 21.56 2.66
CA ASP A 24 -15.48 21.20 1.33
C ASP A 24 -15.72 22.43 0.46
N ALA A 25 -16.04 23.57 1.07
CA ALA A 25 -16.21 24.85 0.38
C ALA A 25 -14.94 25.30 -0.35
N HIS A 26 -13.75 24.88 0.11
CA HIS A 26 -12.48 25.21 -0.55
C HIS A 26 -12.27 24.43 -1.85
N CYS A 27 -13.05 23.37 -2.10
CA CYS A 27 -13.00 22.59 -3.34
C CYS A 27 -13.89 23.15 -4.46
N SER A 28 -14.58 24.27 -4.23
CA SER A 28 -15.42 24.92 -5.25
C SER A 28 -14.56 25.77 -6.22
N ASN A 29 -13.63 25.14 -6.93
CA ASN A 29 -12.80 25.79 -7.95
C ASN A 29 -13.08 25.22 -9.34
N VAL A 30 -12.75 26.01 -10.37
CA VAL A 30 -12.76 25.59 -11.78
C VAL A 30 -11.32 25.60 -12.26
N ILE A 31 -10.76 24.43 -12.52
CA ILE A 31 -9.36 24.27 -12.97
C ILE A 31 -9.38 23.37 -14.21
N GLU A 32 -9.35 24.00 -15.38
CA GLU A 32 -9.59 23.31 -16.66
C GLU A 32 -8.56 23.71 -17.71
N ASN A 33 -8.24 22.78 -18.63
CA ASN A 33 -7.35 23.04 -19.76
C ASN A 33 -5.97 23.61 -19.37
N ASN A 34 -5.45 23.20 -18.21
CA ASN A 34 -4.13 23.63 -17.75
C ASN A 34 -3.07 22.59 -18.14
N MET A 35 -1.90 23.08 -18.50
CA MET A 35 -0.77 22.27 -18.94
C MET A 35 0.37 22.33 -17.93
N GLY A 36 0.83 21.14 -17.53
CA GLY A 36 1.94 20.94 -16.60
C GLY A 36 3.27 20.59 -17.27
N SER A 37 4.24 20.21 -16.44
CA SER A 37 5.52 19.64 -16.82
C SER A 37 5.42 18.53 -17.87
N GLY A 38 6.39 18.51 -18.78
CA GLY A 38 6.36 17.62 -19.94
C GLY A 38 5.20 17.86 -20.92
N ASN A 39 4.55 19.03 -20.85
CA ASN A 39 3.39 19.42 -21.66
C ASN A 39 2.18 18.46 -21.49
N ARG A 40 1.98 17.95 -20.28
CA ARG A 40 0.88 17.02 -19.96
C ARG A 40 -0.29 17.74 -19.27
N PRO A 41 -1.52 17.23 -19.35
CA PRO A 41 -2.64 17.85 -18.68
C PRO A 41 -2.48 17.84 -17.15
N ILE A 42 -2.92 18.92 -16.51
CA ILE A 42 -3.25 18.95 -15.08
C ILE A 42 -4.76 18.77 -14.97
N LYS A 43 -5.21 17.77 -14.21
CA LYS A 43 -6.64 17.51 -14.02
C LYS A 43 -7.07 17.75 -12.58
N TYR A 44 -8.22 18.41 -12.44
CA TYR A 44 -8.85 18.72 -11.16
C TYR A 44 -10.31 18.27 -11.20
N TYR A 45 -10.73 17.58 -10.14
CA TYR A 45 -12.11 17.14 -9.97
C TYR A 45 -12.63 17.54 -8.59
N ASN A 46 -13.85 18.07 -8.55
CA ASN A 46 -14.57 18.40 -7.33
C ASN A 46 -15.98 17.78 -7.26
N SER A 47 -16.17 16.71 -8.01
CA SER A 47 -17.36 15.87 -8.07
C SER A 47 -16.93 14.45 -8.47
N PRO A 48 -17.77 13.42 -8.24
CA PRO A 48 -17.42 12.04 -8.57
C PRO A 48 -16.93 11.90 -10.02
N VAL A 49 -15.86 11.13 -10.21
CA VAL A 49 -15.26 10.90 -11.52
C VAL A 49 -14.82 9.46 -11.70
N ASP A 50 -15.08 8.91 -12.90
CA ASP A 50 -14.47 7.68 -13.38
C ASP A 50 -13.39 8.04 -14.41
N LEU A 51 -12.13 7.85 -14.05
CA LEU A 51 -10.96 8.22 -14.87
C LEU A 51 -10.08 7.00 -15.10
N SER A 52 -9.69 6.75 -16.35
CA SER A 52 -8.73 5.68 -16.64
C SER A 52 -7.84 5.91 -17.84
N ASN A 53 -6.70 5.21 -17.87
CA ASN A 53 -5.77 5.14 -19.00
C ASN A 53 -5.17 6.50 -19.40
N GLU A 54 -4.77 7.29 -18.41
CA GLU A 54 -4.31 8.67 -18.62
C GLU A 54 -2.87 8.86 -18.16
N ILE A 55 -2.15 9.76 -18.85
CA ILE A 55 -0.83 10.22 -18.43
C ILE A 55 -0.93 11.72 -18.16
N LEU A 56 -0.82 12.09 -16.89
CA LEU A 56 -1.06 13.44 -16.41
C LEU A 56 0.21 14.04 -15.85
N SER A 57 0.33 15.37 -15.89
CA SER A 57 1.38 16.04 -15.11
C SER A 57 1.06 15.93 -13.62
N GLU A 58 -0.21 16.11 -13.28
CA GLU A 58 -0.73 16.16 -11.92
C GLU A 58 -2.22 15.84 -11.93
N LEU A 59 -2.68 15.18 -10.87
CA LEU A 59 -4.09 14.86 -10.66
C LEU A 59 -4.50 15.33 -9.26
N ILE A 60 -5.61 16.03 -9.19
CA ILE A 60 -6.12 16.59 -7.95
C ILE A 60 -7.61 16.24 -7.83
N LEU A 61 -7.97 15.46 -6.81
CA LEU A 61 -9.35 15.27 -6.37
C LEU A 61 -9.56 16.13 -5.12
N CYS A 62 -10.63 16.92 -5.09
CA CYS A 62 -10.98 17.77 -3.97
C CYS A 62 -12.48 17.69 -3.71
N ASN A 63 -12.92 17.01 -2.65
CA ASN A 63 -14.34 16.73 -2.43
C ASN A 63 -15.00 15.99 -3.62
N ALA A 64 -14.23 15.11 -4.26
CA ALA A 64 -14.67 14.30 -5.40
C ALA A 64 -15.02 12.88 -4.94
N ASN A 65 -15.91 12.76 -3.95
CA ASN A 65 -16.29 11.49 -3.34
C ASN A 65 -16.85 10.49 -4.36
N ASN A 66 -16.78 9.20 -4.06
CA ASN A 66 -17.28 8.12 -4.92
C ASN A 66 -16.62 8.09 -6.31
N SER A 67 -15.32 8.40 -6.38
CA SER A 67 -14.57 8.37 -7.64
C SER A 67 -13.88 7.02 -7.86
N THR A 68 -13.70 6.67 -9.13
CA THR A 68 -12.91 5.50 -9.55
C THR A 68 -11.78 5.96 -10.45
N ILE A 69 -10.53 5.82 -10.00
CA ILE A 69 -9.35 6.13 -10.80
C ILE A 69 -8.57 4.85 -11.05
N ASN A 70 -8.37 4.50 -12.31
CA ASN A 70 -7.71 3.25 -12.68
C ASN A 70 -6.66 3.45 -13.80
N ASN A 71 -5.47 2.88 -13.64
CA ASN A 71 -4.44 2.90 -14.68
C ASN A 71 -4.09 4.34 -15.12
N VAL A 72 -3.73 5.18 -14.15
CA VAL A 72 -3.30 6.57 -14.39
C VAL A 72 -1.84 6.72 -13.99
N THR A 73 -1.05 7.35 -14.86
CA THR A 73 0.35 7.68 -14.58
C THR A 73 0.48 9.18 -14.36
N ILE A 74 0.97 9.58 -13.19
CA ILE A 74 1.43 10.93 -12.91
C ILE A 74 2.90 11.01 -13.29
N LYS A 75 3.21 11.93 -14.21
CA LYS A 75 4.56 12.11 -14.75
C LYS A 75 4.83 13.60 -14.88
N GLY A 76 5.63 14.12 -13.96
CA GLY A 76 6.08 15.51 -13.99
C GLY A 76 7.26 15.77 -14.92
N SER A 77 8.13 16.66 -14.45
CA SER A 77 9.33 17.11 -15.13
C SER A 77 10.32 15.96 -15.36
N GLY A 78 11.08 16.05 -16.45
CA GLY A 78 12.17 15.11 -16.74
C GLY A 78 13.44 15.37 -15.92
N THR A 79 13.53 16.52 -15.25
CA THR A 79 14.73 16.96 -14.50
C THR A 79 14.42 17.29 -13.05
N LEU A 80 13.17 17.59 -12.72
CA LEU A 80 12.70 17.89 -11.38
C LEU A 80 11.73 16.81 -10.91
N LYS A 81 11.81 16.44 -9.64
CA LYS A 81 10.81 15.60 -8.98
C LYS A 81 9.65 16.48 -8.52
N ASN A 82 8.79 16.87 -9.46
CA ASN A 82 7.65 17.71 -9.19
C ASN A 82 6.32 16.96 -9.40
N ASN A 83 5.27 17.50 -8.81
CA ASN A 83 3.87 17.05 -8.87
C ASN A 83 3.55 15.93 -7.89
N GLY A 84 2.36 15.37 -8.05
CA GLY A 84 1.88 14.21 -7.31
C GLY A 84 0.42 13.92 -7.61
N PHE A 85 -0.11 12.91 -6.94
CA PHE A 85 -1.54 12.65 -6.91
C PHE A 85 -2.10 13.17 -5.57
N LEU A 86 -2.89 14.25 -5.63
CA LEU A 86 -3.48 14.89 -4.44
C LEU A 86 -4.95 14.46 -4.29
N ILE A 87 -5.29 13.89 -3.14
CA ILE A 87 -6.63 13.40 -2.79
C ILE A 87 -7.08 14.13 -1.54
N LEU A 88 -7.83 15.20 -1.72
CA LEU A 88 -8.25 16.12 -0.67
C LEU A 88 -9.73 15.91 -0.37
N ARG A 89 -10.07 15.63 0.88
CA ARG A 89 -11.46 15.55 1.35
C ARG A 89 -12.31 14.63 0.48
N THR A 90 -11.72 13.55 0.00
CA THR A 90 -12.33 12.66 -0.99
C THR A 90 -12.50 11.28 -0.38
N ASP A 91 -13.75 10.87 -0.25
CA ASP A 91 -14.16 9.68 0.48
C ASP A 91 -14.79 8.65 -0.46
N ASN A 92 -14.88 7.40 0.02
CA ASN A 92 -15.60 6.30 -0.65
C ASN A 92 -15.12 6.06 -2.10
N SER A 93 -13.84 6.28 -2.36
CA SER A 93 -13.25 6.23 -3.71
C SER A 93 -12.28 5.05 -3.87
N THR A 94 -12.05 4.65 -5.11
CA THR A 94 -11.18 3.54 -5.47
C THR A 94 -10.05 4.03 -6.36
N PHE A 95 -8.80 3.71 -5.99
CA PHE A 95 -7.60 4.09 -6.71
C PHE A 95 -6.78 2.85 -7.02
N THR A 96 -6.76 2.44 -8.29
CA THR A 96 -6.12 1.20 -8.71
C THR A 96 -5.10 1.42 -9.81
N ASN A 97 -3.98 0.70 -9.75
CA ASN A 97 -2.95 0.73 -10.80
C ASN A 97 -2.44 2.16 -11.10
N ILE A 98 -2.37 3.02 -10.08
CA ILE A 98 -1.86 4.37 -10.20
C ILE A 98 -0.33 4.34 -10.09
N ASN A 99 0.35 4.98 -11.03
CA ASN A 99 1.79 5.22 -10.93
C ASN A 99 2.04 6.71 -10.67
N SER A 100 2.40 7.07 -9.44
CA SER A 100 2.80 8.42 -9.05
C SER A 100 4.23 8.39 -8.50
N SER A 101 5.17 8.08 -9.39
CA SER A 101 6.59 7.92 -9.06
C SER A 101 7.44 9.04 -9.65
N ASN A 102 8.62 9.29 -9.07
CA ASN A 102 9.54 10.37 -9.45
C ASN A 102 8.90 11.78 -9.34
N SER A 103 8.01 11.95 -8.37
CA SER A 103 7.29 13.18 -8.07
C SER A 103 7.76 13.79 -6.75
N TYR A 104 7.21 14.94 -6.37
CA TYR A 104 7.55 15.55 -5.08
C TYR A 104 6.95 14.70 -3.95
N TYR A 105 5.63 14.52 -4.00
CA TYR A 105 4.88 13.50 -3.26
C TYR A 105 4.31 12.48 -4.26
N GLY A 106 4.23 11.21 -3.86
CA GLY A 106 3.60 10.19 -4.69
C GLY A 106 2.07 10.30 -4.65
N ILE A 107 1.45 9.64 -3.68
CA ILE A 107 0.00 9.69 -3.44
C ILE A 107 -0.22 10.35 -2.08
N SER A 108 -0.91 11.49 -2.06
CA SER A 108 -1.13 12.29 -0.85
C SER A 108 -2.61 12.42 -0.55
N MET A 109 -3.05 11.85 0.57
CA MET A 109 -4.42 11.88 1.05
C MET A 109 -4.54 12.81 2.25
N TRP A 110 -5.49 13.74 2.20
CA TRP A 110 -5.75 14.67 3.28
C TRP A 110 -7.24 14.78 3.59
N SER A 111 -7.62 14.41 4.81
CA SER A 111 -9.01 14.32 5.27
C SER A 111 -9.87 13.42 4.38
N SER A 112 -9.30 12.31 3.89
CA SER A 112 -9.88 11.44 2.86
C SER A 112 -10.04 10.04 3.43
N SER A 113 -11.28 9.62 3.69
CA SER A 113 -11.62 8.41 4.45
C SER A 113 -12.41 7.40 3.63
N ASN A 114 -12.42 6.14 4.06
CA ASN A 114 -13.19 5.07 3.40
C ASN A 114 -12.76 4.81 1.94
N ASN A 115 -11.48 4.99 1.60
CA ASN A 115 -10.96 4.74 0.26
C ASN A 115 -10.24 3.40 0.16
N THR A 116 -10.19 2.87 -1.06
CA THR A 116 -9.43 1.66 -1.40
C THR A 116 -8.30 1.99 -2.37
N LEU A 117 -7.08 1.62 -2.00
CA LEU A 117 -5.87 1.77 -2.81
C LEU A 117 -5.29 0.39 -3.11
N THR A 118 -5.31 -0.02 -4.38
CA THR A 118 -4.82 -1.35 -4.78
C THR A 118 -3.80 -1.28 -5.92
N ASN A 119 -2.69 -2.01 -5.80
CA ASN A 119 -1.68 -2.13 -6.86
C ASN A 119 -1.09 -0.78 -7.33
N ASN A 120 -1.00 0.21 -6.44
CA ASN A 120 -0.43 1.51 -6.78
C ASN A 120 1.08 1.53 -6.56
N THR A 121 1.78 2.33 -7.37
CA THR A 121 3.24 2.53 -7.29
C THR A 121 3.55 4.00 -7.03
N ALA A 122 4.22 4.29 -5.92
CA ALA A 122 4.64 5.62 -5.49
C ALA A 122 6.13 5.61 -5.11
N ASN A 123 6.98 5.31 -6.08
CA ASN A 123 8.41 5.11 -5.87
C ASN A 123 9.22 6.38 -6.16
N LEU A 124 10.44 6.43 -5.61
CA LEU A 124 11.45 7.42 -6.00
C LEU A 124 10.98 8.88 -5.84
N ASN A 125 10.03 9.15 -4.94
CA ASN A 125 9.58 10.53 -4.70
C ASN A 125 10.58 11.28 -3.82
N SER A 126 10.66 12.61 -4.01
CA SER A 126 11.62 13.43 -3.25
C SER A 126 11.23 13.63 -1.80
N TYR A 127 10.06 13.17 -1.36
CA TYR A 127 9.67 13.18 0.04
C TYR A 127 8.88 11.93 0.46
N TYR A 128 7.57 11.89 0.22
CA TYR A 128 6.68 10.82 0.66
C TYR A 128 6.21 9.96 -0.51
N GLY A 129 6.13 8.65 -0.29
CA GLY A 129 5.49 7.71 -1.22
C GLY A 129 3.97 7.81 -1.15
N ILE A 130 3.36 7.13 -0.17
CA ILE A 130 1.93 7.20 0.11
C ILE A 130 1.74 7.85 1.48
N SER A 131 1.00 8.95 1.57
CA SER A 131 0.79 9.66 2.82
C SER A 131 -0.68 9.89 3.12
N MET A 132 -1.08 9.65 4.36
CA MET A 132 -2.44 9.79 4.87
C MET A 132 -2.47 10.73 6.06
N TRP A 133 -3.16 11.86 5.91
CA TRP A 133 -3.30 12.88 6.95
C TRP A 133 -4.77 13.02 7.31
N SER A 134 -5.12 12.79 8.58
CA SER A 134 -6.52 12.82 9.06
C SER A 134 -7.46 11.94 8.21
N SER A 135 -6.97 10.78 7.76
CA SER A 135 -7.60 9.96 6.73
C SER A 135 -7.84 8.55 7.30
N SER A 136 -9.08 8.24 7.66
CA SER A 136 -9.41 7.03 8.44
C SER A 136 -10.19 6.00 7.61
N ASN A 137 -10.23 4.76 8.08
CA ASN A 137 -11.01 3.68 7.44
C ASN A 137 -10.59 3.37 5.99
N ASN A 138 -9.33 3.58 5.61
CA ASN A 138 -8.83 3.25 4.28
C ASN A 138 -8.23 1.83 4.22
N THR A 139 -8.29 1.23 3.04
CA THR A 139 -7.68 -0.07 2.75
C THR A 139 -6.58 0.10 1.71
N LEU A 140 -5.36 -0.32 2.04
CA LEU A 140 -4.20 -0.32 1.15
C LEU A 140 -3.74 -1.76 0.94
N THR A 141 -3.84 -2.25 -0.29
CA THR A 141 -3.46 -3.62 -0.65
C THR A 141 -2.47 -3.62 -1.82
N ASN A 142 -1.38 -4.38 -1.70
CA ASN A 142 -0.43 -4.59 -2.81
C ASN A 142 0.19 -3.29 -3.36
N ASN A 143 0.33 -2.24 -2.56
CA ASN A 143 0.95 -0.99 -3.00
C ASN A 143 2.47 -1.01 -2.79
N THR A 144 3.20 -0.33 -3.67
CA THR A 144 4.66 -0.20 -3.61
C THR A 144 5.06 1.26 -3.43
N ALA A 145 5.78 1.57 -2.36
CA ALA A 145 6.27 2.90 -1.99
C ALA A 145 7.76 2.85 -1.58
N ASN A 146 8.60 2.45 -2.52
CA ASN A 146 10.03 2.23 -2.34
C ASN A 146 10.87 3.45 -2.73
N LEU A 147 12.07 3.55 -2.14
CA LEU A 147 13.10 4.50 -2.55
C LEU A 147 12.65 5.98 -2.46
N ASN A 148 11.72 6.29 -1.58
CA ASN A 148 11.34 7.66 -1.25
C ASN A 148 12.33 8.23 -0.23
N SER A 149 12.66 9.52 -0.36
CA SER A 149 13.73 10.14 0.44
C SER A 149 13.44 10.14 1.94
N TYR A 150 12.17 10.06 2.34
CA TYR A 150 11.75 10.12 3.74
C TYR A 150 10.84 8.96 4.13
N TYR A 151 9.53 9.06 3.88
CA TYR A 151 8.56 8.06 4.28
C TYR A 151 8.07 7.25 3.08
N GLY A 152 8.11 5.92 3.18
CA GLY A 152 7.43 5.04 2.22
C GLY A 152 5.92 5.19 2.34
N ILE A 153 5.36 4.72 3.45
CA ILE A 153 3.94 4.88 3.81
C ILE A 153 3.84 5.63 5.15
N SER A 154 3.08 6.72 5.21
CA SER A 154 2.90 7.51 6.43
C SER A 154 1.44 7.76 6.80
N MET A 155 1.17 7.77 8.10
CA MET A 155 -0.15 8.04 8.69
C MET A 155 -0.03 9.05 9.83
N TRP A 156 -0.76 10.16 9.74
CA TRP A 156 -0.87 11.16 10.80
C TRP A 156 -2.33 11.35 11.17
N SER A 157 -2.66 11.15 12.46
CA SER A 157 -4.05 11.22 12.97
C SER A 157 -5.05 10.42 12.12
N SER A 158 -4.64 9.23 11.70
CA SER A 158 -5.36 8.39 10.74
C SER A 158 -5.62 7.03 11.37
N SER A 159 -6.88 6.72 11.67
CA SER A 159 -7.27 5.54 12.45
C SER A 159 -8.06 4.53 11.63
N ASN A 160 -8.12 3.29 12.12
CA ASN A 160 -8.92 2.20 11.53
C ASN A 160 -8.56 1.87 10.07
N ASN A 161 -7.32 2.06 9.65
CA ASN A 161 -6.85 1.68 8.32
C ASN A 161 -6.31 0.24 8.30
N THR A 162 -6.40 -0.41 7.15
CA THR A 162 -5.85 -1.75 6.91
C THR A 162 -4.80 -1.70 5.82
N LEU A 163 -3.58 -2.13 6.13
CA LEU A 163 -2.47 -2.25 5.21
C LEU A 163 -2.11 -3.73 5.04
N THR A 164 -2.38 -4.29 3.87
CA THR A 164 -2.10 -5.69 3.54
C THR A 164 -1.12 -5.80 2.38
N ASN A 165 -0.05 -6.56 2.54
CA ASN A 165 0.90 -6.88 1.46
C ASN A 165 1.46 -5.64 0.72
N ASN A 166 1.75 -4.56 1.45
CA ASN A 166 2.39 -3.38 0.87
C ASN A 166 3.92 -3.45 1.02
N ALA A 167 4.64 -2.89 0.05
CA ALA A 167 6.10 -2.78 0.07
C ALA A 167 6.52 -1.32 0.29
N ALA A 168 7.28 -1.07 1.35
CA ALA A 168 7.83 0.24 1.72
C ALA A 168 9.32 0.11 2.06
N ASN A 169 10.12 -0.25 1.06
CA ASN A 169 11.53 -0.57 1.19
C ASN A 169 12.45 0.59 0.79
N LEU A 170 13.66 0.63 1.35
CA LEU A 170 14.72 1.57 0.96
C LEU A 170 14.34 3.05 1.14
N ASN A 171 13.56 3.36 2.17
CA ASN A 171 13.18 4.69 2.61
C ASN A 171 13.94 5.08 3.90
N SER A 172 13.83 6.33 4.36
CA SER A 172 14.30 6.66 5.72
C SER A 172 13.44 5.94 6.78
N TYR A 173 12.11 5.96 6.59
CA TYR A 173 11.18 5.14 7.35
C TYR A 173 10.28 4.38 6.38
N GLY A 174 10.19 3.07 6.54
CA GLY A 174 9.33 2.24 5.70
C GLY A 174 7.87 2.61 5.93
N ILE A 175 7.34 2.27 7.11
CA ILE A 175 5.99 2.64 7.53
C ILE A 175 6.06 3.45 8.83
N TRP A 176 5.43 4.61 8.85
CA TRP A 176 5.46 5.51 10.00
C TRP A 176 4.08 6.02 10.39
N LEU A 177 3.77 5.95 11.70
CA LEU A 177 2.53 6.43 12.29
C LEU A 177 2.80 7.50 13.33
N ALA A 178 1.97 8.53 13.35
CA ALA A 178 2.00 9.57 14.35
C ALA A 178 0.62 10.08 14.79
N SER A 179 0.61 10.73 15.95
CA SER A 179 -0.45 11.64 16.40
C SER A 179 -1.82 10.98 16.50
N SER A 180 -1.93 9.93 17.32
CA SER A 180 -3.16 9.17 17.55
C SER A 180 -3.70 8.47 16.30
N SER A 181 -2.79 7.90 15.49
CA SER A 181 -3.16 6.98 14.41
C SER A 181 -3.45 5.60 15.03
N ASN A 182 -4.67 5.39 15.52
CA ASN A 182 -5.02 4.26 16.37
C ASN A 182 -5.81 3.17 15.62
N ASN A 183 -5.85 1.97 16.17
CA ASN A 183 -6.69 0.86 15.68
C ASN A 183 -6.43 0.46 14.21
N ASN A 184 -5.20 0.65 13.71
CA ASN A 184 -4.84 0.21 12.36
C ASN A 184 -4.32 -1.24 12.37
N THR A 185 -4.48 -1.95 11.27
CA THR A 185 -3.97 -3.32 11.08
C THR A 185 -2.93 -3.37 9.96
N PHE A 186 -1.78 -3.98 10.23
CA PHE A 186 -0.67 -4.16 9.29
C PHE A 186 -0.38 -5.64 9.19
N THR A 187 -0.64 -6.22 8.03
CA THR A 187 -0.33 -7.63 7.79
C THR A 187 0.38 -7.84 6.45
N GLU A 188 1.31 -8.77 6.42
CA GLU A 188 2.04 -9.17 5.21
C GLU A 188 2.86 -8.05 4.56
N ASN A 189 3.10 -6.93 5.24
CA ASN A 189 3.84 -5.81 4.64
C ASN A 189 5.36 -6.05 4.71
N ALA A 190 6.08 -5.53 3.71
CA ALA A 190 7.53 -5.51 3.68
C ALA A 190 8.04 -4.08 3.94
N ALA A 191 8.81 -3.90 5.01
CA ALA A 191 9.48 -2.64 5.33
C ALA A 191 10.98 -2.90 5.57
N ASN A 192 11.67 -3.19 4.47
CA ASN A 192 13.06 -3.65 4.47
C ASN A 192 14.04 -2.54 4.04
N LEU A 193 15.28 -2.64 4.52
CA LEU A 193 16.40 -1.80 4.12
C LEU A 193 16.13 -0.30 4.34
N ASN A 194 15.33 0.04 5.34
CA ASN A 194 15.07 1.42 5.75
C ASN A 194 16.01 1.84 6.90
N SER A 195 15.98 3.12 7.31
CA SER A 195 16.56 3.46 8.62
C SER A 195 15.71 2.88 9.76
N TYR A 196 14.39 3.04 9.67
CA TYR A 196 13.42 2.38 10.55
C TYR A 196 12.42 1.60 9.69
N GLY A 197 12.20 0.32 10.01
CA GLY A 197 11.23 -0.51 9.29
C GLY A 197 9.81 -0.02 9.54
N ILE A 198 9.27 -0.30 10.72
CA ILE A 198 7.98 0.25 11.18
C ILE A 198 8.17 1.05 12.46
N TRP A 199 7.71 2.31 12.48
CA TRP A 199 7.72 3.15 13.68
C TRP A 199 6.33 3.68 14.02
N LEU A 200 5.86 3.33 15.23
CA LEU A 200 4.63 3.83 15.85
C LEU A 200 4.96 4.92 16.89
N ALA A 201 4.70 6.19 16.54
CA ALA A 201 4.89 7.34 17.41
C ALA A 201 3.55 7.83 17.99
N SER A 202 3.37 7.81 19.31
CA SER A 202 2.14 8.34 19.97
C SER A 202 0.85 7.80 19.33
N SER A 203 0.80 6.50 19.04
CA SER A 203 -0.25 5.82 18.29
C SER A 203 -0.46 4.44 18.91
N SER A 204 -1.69 4.11 19.31
CA SER A 204 -2.01 2.97 20.17
C SER A 204 -3.06 2.04 19.55
N ASN A 205 -3.16 0.83 20.10
CA ASN A 205 -4.13 -0.20 19.68
C ASN A 205 -3.99 -0.64 18.22
N ASN A 206 -2.79 -0.52 17.63
CA ASN A 206 -2.51 -1.06 16.32
C ASN A 206 -2.13 -2.55 16.42
N LEU A 207 -2.48 -3.34 15.41
CA LEU A 207 -2.17 -4.77 15.32
C LEU A 207 -1.22 -5.02 14.14
N LEU A 208 -0.09 -5.67 14.39
CA LEU A 208 0.96 -5.97 13.42
C LEU A 208 1.35 -7.44 13.50
N TYR A 209 1.22 -8.18 12.41
CA TYR A 209 1.66 -9.58 12.30
C TYR A 209 1.98 -9.92 10.84
N HIS A 210 2.81 -10.95 10.60
CA HIS A 210 3.26 -11.36 9.27
C HIS A 210 4.03 -10.30 8.48
N ASN A 211 4.51 -9.23 9.12
CA ASN A 211 5.31 -8.23 8.42
C ASN A 211 6.78 -8.66 8.37
N ASN A 212 7.44 -8.33 7.26
CA ASN A 212 8.86 -8.55 7.04
C ASN A 212 9.64 -7.26 7.33
N LEU A 213 10.53 -7.32 8.32
CA LEU A 213 11.35 -6.21 8.78
C LEU A 213 12.83 -6.60 8.70
N ILE A 214 13.41 -6.37 7.52
CA ILE A 214 14.70 -6.93 7.15
C ILE A 214 15.74 -5.84 6.93
N ASN A 215 16.87 -5.95 7.63
CA ASN A 215 18.06 -5.13 7.47
C ASN A 215 17.79 -3.62 7.58
N ASN A 216 16.95 -3.21 8.54
CA ASN A 216 16.76 -1.80 8.84
C ASN A 216 17.88 -1.28 9.75
N THR A 217 18.49 -0.15 9.41
CA THR A 217 19.81 0.24 9.98
C THR A 217 19.75 0.76 11.41
N ASN A 218 18.66 1.41 11.82
CA ASN A 218 18.46 1.85 13.20
C ASN A 218 17.63 0.82 13.98
N ASN A 219 16.42 0.52 13.50
CA ASN A 219 15.54 -0.47 14.12
C ASN A 219 14.61 -1.12 13.10
N ASN A 220 14.42 -2.43 13.20
CA ASN A 220 13.37 -3.14 12.47
C ASN A 220 11.97 -2.67 12.91
N ALA A 221 11.75 -2.52 14.21
CA ALA A 221 10.53 -2.01 14.80
C ALA A 221 10.83 -0.99 15.90
N TYR A 222 10.00 0.05 16.03
CA TYR A 222 10.09 1.01 17.13
C TYR A 222 8.69 1.47 17.56
N ASP A 223 8.41 1.43 18.85
CA ASP A 223 7.07 1.71 19.39
C ASP A 223 7.15 2.54 20.67
N THR A 224 6.57 3.74 20.64
CA THR A 224 6.54 4.65 21.80
C THR A 224 5.21 4.62 22.55
N SER A 225 4.32 3.68 22.24
CA SER A 225 2.96 3.57 22.76
C SER A 225 2.61 2.11 23.08
N THR A 226 1.32 1.76 23.12
CA THR A 226 0.85 0.41 23.42
C THR A 226 0.18 -0.18 22.18
N ASN A 227 0.84 -1.15 21.55
CA ASN A 227 0.37 -1.83 20.35
C ASN A 227 0.61 -3.34 20.46
N GLN A 228 -0.06 -4.10 19.59
CA GLN A 228 0.06 -5.55 19.50
C GLN A 228 0.94 -5.90 18.30
N TRP A 229 2.10 -6.49 18.56
CA TRP A 229 3.05 -6.93 17.53
C TRP A 229 2.92 -8.43 17.20
N ASN A 230 1.83 -9.06 17.65
CA ASN A 230 1.49 -10.43 17.32
C ASN A 230 0.01 -10.68 17.57
N THR A 231 -0.52 -11.71 16.91
CA THR A 231 -1.79 -12.35 17.26
C THR A 231 -1.60 -13.31 18.44
N SER A 232 -2.60 -14.14 18.75
CA SER A 232 -2.45 -15.20 19.76
C SER A 232 -1.50 -16.32 19.36
N THR A 233 -1.09 -16.42 18.10
CA THR A 233 -0.31 -17.56 17.58
C THR A 233 0.88 -17.17 16.72
N VAL A 234 0.97 -15.93 16.23
CA VAL A 234 2.02 -15.54 15.26
C VAL A 234 2.26 -14.03 15.26
N GLY A 235 3.52 -13.65 15.11
CA GLY A 235 4.03 -12.28 15.09
C GLY A 235 4.66 -11.91 13.75
N ASN A 236 5.77 -11.18 13.80
CA ASN A 236 6.46 -10.63 12.62
C ASN A 236 7.85 -11.23 12.48
N TYR A 237 8.45 -11.05 11.29
CA TYR A 237 9.84 -11.42 11.06
C TYR A 237 10.76 -10.21 11.22
N TYR A 238 11.81 -10.36 12.02
CA TYR A 238 12.85 -9.36 12.24
C TYR A 238 14.21 -9.97 11.90
N SER A 239 14.98 -9.33 11.02
CA SER A 239 16.29 -9.88 10.61
C SER A 239 17.35 -9.92 11.70
N ASP A 240 17.12 -9.24 12.83
CA ASP A 240 17.97 -9.22 14.02
C ASP A 240 17.45 -10.13 15.15
N TYR A 241 16.34 -10.86 14.91
CA TYR A 241 15.87 -11.89 15.84
C TYR A 241 16.87 -13.06 15.86
N THR A 242 17.32 -13.42 17.07
CA THR A 242 18.33 -14.47 17.32
C THR A 242 17.89 -15.45 18.42
N GLY A 243 16.60 -15.45 18.74
CA GLY A 243 16.04 -16.32 19.78
C GLY A 243 15.98 -17.79 19.34
N SER A 244 15.67 -18.66 20.30
CA SER A 244 15.50 -20.10 20.06
C SER A 244 14.16 -20.39 19.36
N ASP A 245 14.07 -21.54 18.70
CA ASP A 245 12.90 -22.00 17.97
C ASP A 245 12.85 -23.54 17.93
N SER A 246 11.63 -24.07 17.92
CA SER A 246 11.33 -25.50 17.87
C SER A 246 10.28 -25.88 16.81
N ASP A 247 9.52 -24.91 16.27
CA ASP A 247 8.34 -25.17 15.42
C ASP A 247 8.13 -24.15 14.27
N GLY A 248 9.08 -23.25 14.04
CA GLY A 248 9.00 -22.17 13.06
C GLY A 248 8.51 -20.84 13.64
N ILE A 249 8.13 -20.81 14.92
CA ILE A 249 7.81 -19.62 15.70
C ILE A 249 8.81 -19.53 16.86
N GLY A 250 9.43 -18.37 17.03
CA GLY A 250 10.42 -18.15 18.07
C GLY A 250 9.86 -18.37 19.48
N ASP A 251 10.52 -19.25 20.23
CA ASP A 251 10.25 -19.54 21.65
C ASP A 251 10.64 -18.35 22.57
N THR A 252 11.49 -17.44 22.06
CA THR A 252 11.92 -16.23 22.77
C THR A 252 11.15 -15.03 22.25
N SER A 253 10.48 -14.29 23.13
CA SER A 253 9.79 -13.06 22.75
C SER A 253 10.77 -11.99 22.24
N TYR A 254 10.38 -11.21 21.24
CA TYR A 254 11.14 -10.08 20.72
C TYR A 254 10.65 -8.76 21.33
N GLN A 255 11.53 -8.09 22.09
CA GLN A 255 11.23 -6.80 22.71
C GLN A 255 11.25 -5.69 21.65
N ILE A 256 10.18 -4.89 21.55
CA ILE A 256 10.15 -3.73 20.66
C ILE A 256 10.74 -2.50 21.38
N PRO A 257 11.81 -1.89 20.84
CA PRO A 257 12.40 -0.68 21.41
C PRO A 257 11.43 0.51 21.46
N GLY A 258 11.65 1.41 22.42
CA GLY A 258 10.88 2.66 22.61
C GLY A 258 10.10 2.67 23.92
N ARG A 259 9.34 1.60 24.21
CA ARG A 259 8.69 1.35 25.50
C ARG A 259 8.66 -0.15 25.84
N SER A 260 7.47 -0.70 26.08
CA SER A 260 7.26 -2.04 26.65
C SER A 260 6.46 -2.96 25.71
N SER A 261 6.32 -2.60 24.44
CA SER A 261 5.68 -3.49 23.46
C SER A 261 6.58 -4.69 23.19
N ILE A 262 5.95 -5.85 23.00
CA ILE A 262 6.62 -7.14 22.82
C ILE A 262 5.89 -7.89 21.71
N ASP A 263 6.66 -8.54 20.85
CA ASP A 263 6.19 -9.60 19.98
C ASP A 263 6.47 -10.94 20.66
N TYR A 264 5.42 -11.65 21.06
CA TYR A 264 5.54 -12.93 21.77
C TYR A 264 5.74 -14.13 20.85
N PHE A 265 5.51 -13.98 19.55
CA PHE A 265 5.54 -15.07 18.58
C PHE A 265 6.33 -14.67 17.32
N PRO A 266 7.58 -14.19 17.46
CA PRO A 266 8.35 -13.72 16.31
C PRO A 266 8.60 -14.87 15.33
N LEU A 267 8.54 -14.58 14.04
CA LEU A 267 8.87 -15.55 12.99
C LEU A 267 10.39 -15.71 12.90
N VAL A 268 10.86 -16.93 12.61
CA VAL A 268 12.31 -17.23 12.42
C VAL A 268 12.75 -17.21 10.96
N HIS A 269 11.79 -17.16 10.04
CA HIS A 269 11.99 -16.97 8.62
C HIS A 269 11.08 -15.84 8.12
N PRO A 270 11.45 -15.16 7.03
CA PRO A 270 10.57 -14.18 6.39
C PRO A 270 9.17 -14.77 6.19
N TRP A 271 8.15 -13.96 6.49
CA TRP A 271 6.79 -14.31 6.14
C TRP A 271 6.70 -14.45 4.62
N GLU A 272 6.28 -15.62 4.19
CA GLU A 272 5.88 -15.91 2.83
C GLU A 272 4.44 -16.36 2.92
N LYS A 273 3.55 -15.68 2.20
CA LYS A 273 2.18 -16.13 2.06
C LYS A 273 2.24 -17.50 1.39
N THR A 274 1.82 -18.53 2.11
CA THR A 274 1.76 -19.88 1.54
C THR A 274 0.71 -19.86 0.43
N PRO A 275 1.04 -20.22 -0.82
CA PRO A 275 0.06 -20.31 -1.89
C PRO A 275 -1.10 -21.20 -1.43
N LEU A 276 -2.33 -20.69 -1.55
CA LEU A 276 -3.50 -21.48 -1.22
C LEU A 276 -3.57 -22.64 -2.23
N LYS A 277 -3.40 -23.87 -1.77
CA LYS A 277 -3.54 -25.04 -2.66
C LYS A 277 -4.91 -24.99 -3.33
N GLY A 278 -4.91 -25.02 -4.66
CA GLY A 278 -6.10 -24.94 -5.49
C GLY A 278 -6.54 -23.53 -5.89
N ASP A 279 -5.90 -22.47 -5.40
CA ASP A 279 -6.01 -21.12 -5.95
C ASP A 279 -4.92 -20.97 -7.02
N LEU A 280 -5.33 -20.82 -8.27
CA LEU A 280 -4.44 -20.81 -9.44
C LEU A 280 -4.49 -19.49 -10.20
N ASP A 281 -5.20 -18.50 -9.67
CA ASP A 281 -5.16 -17.13 -10.14
C ASP A 281 -4.79 -16.09 -9.06
N ASP A 282 -4.36 -16.58 -7.89
CA ASP A 282 -3.86 -15.83 -6.74
C ASP A 282 -4.88 -14.80 -6.22
N ASP A 283 -6.18 -15.14 -6.26
CA ASP A 283 -7.26 -14.28 -5.75
C ASP A 283 -7.67 -14.59 -4.29
N ASP A 284 -6.91 -15.47 -3.63
CA ASP A 284 -7.11 -16.01 -2.29
C ASP A 284 -8.38 -16.83 -2.11
N LYS A 285 -8.99 -17.29 -3.21
CA LYS A 285 -10.17 -18.14 -3.20
C LYS A 285 -9.94 -19.33 -4.10
N THR A 286 -10.53 -20.45 -3.70
CA THR A 286 -10.66 -21.57 -4.63
C THR A 286 -12.01 -21.42 -5.32
N THR A 287 -12.00 -21.25 -6.63
CA THR A 287 -13.20 -21.04 -7.44
C THR A 287 -13.23 -21.99 -8.62
N SER A 288 -14.35 -21.98 -9.37
CA SER A 288 -14.42 -22.73 -10.63
C SER A 288 -13.42 -22.23 -11.68
N LYS A 289 -12.90 -20.99 -11.55
CA LYS A 289 -11.88 -20.45 -12.44
C LYS A 289 -10.54 -21.17 -12.25
N ASP A 290 -10.20 -21.49 -11.01
CA ASP A 290 -9.01 -22.25 -10.65
C ASP A 290 -9.11 -23.68 -11.15
N ALA A 291 -10.28 -24.32 -11.01
CA ALA A 291 -10.50 -25.64 -11.61
C ALA A 291 -10.29 -25.64 -13.14
N ALA A 292 -10.68 -24.56 -13.82
CA ALA A 292 -10.44 -24.41 -15.26
C ALA A 292 -8.95 -24.19 -15.59
N ILE A 293 -8.19 -23.54 -14.70
CA ILE A 293 -6.73 -23.39 -14.83
C ILE A 293 -6.03 -24.73 -14.58
N ALA A 294 -6.44 -25.50 -13.58
CA ALA A 294 -5.92 -26.85 -13.32
C ALA A 294 -6.11 -27.78 -14.52
N LEU A 295 -7.27 -27.72 -15.19
CA LEU A 295 -7.50 -28.46 -16.43
C LEU A 295 -6.55 -28.02 -17.56
N GLN A 296 -6.28 -26.73 -17.68
CA GLN A 296 -5.32 -26.21 -18.66
C GLN A 296 -3.90 -26.74 -18.41
N ILE A 297 -3.48 -26.82 -17.15
CA ILE A 297 -2.19 -27.39 -16.75
C ILE A 297 -2.17 -28.90 -17.05
N ALA A 298 -3.24 -29.63 -16.69
CA ALA A 298 -3.36 -31.07 -16.92
C ALA A 298 -3.25 -31.47 -18.40
N VAL A 299 -3.73 -30.62 -19.31
CA VAL A 299 -3.60 -30.85 -20.77
C VAL A 299 -2.31 -30.26 -21.37
N GLY A 300 -1.41 -29.71 -20.55
CA GLY A 300 -0.14 -29.14 -20.98
C GLY A 300 -0.25 -27.79 -21.70
N SER A 301 -1.40 -27.11 -21.59
CA SER A 301 -1.61 -25.76 -22.16
C SER A 301 -1.10 -24.63 -21.28
N ARG A 302 -0.71 -24.95 -20.04
CA ARG A 302 -0.05 -24.07 -19.07
C ARG A 302 1.14 -24.78 -18.42
N GLN A 303 2.08 -24.01 -17.88
CA GLN A 303 3.18 -24.55 -17.07
C GLN A 303 2.63 -25.22 -15.81
N PHE A 304 3.36 -26.22 -15.34
CA PHE A 304 3.08 -26.90 -14.07
C PHE A 304 3.13 -25.90 -12.91
N ASP A 305 2.19 -26.07 -11.98
CA ASP A 305 2.04 -25.26 -10.77
C ASP A 305 1.81 -26.22 -9.59
N ASP A 306 2.62 -26.10 -8.55
CA ASP A 306 2.52 -26.93 -7.33
C ASP A 306 1.21 -26.67 -6.57
N ALA A 307 0.63 -25.47 -6.68
CA ALA A 307 -0.66 -25.16 -6.08
C ALA A 307 -1.79 -25.95 -6.76
N ALA A 308 -1.60 -26.38 -8.02
CA ALA A 308 -2.59 -27.14 -8.77
C ALA A 308 -2.60 -28.63 -8.42
N ASP A 309 -1.52 -29.18 -7.84
CA ASP A 309 -1.49 -30.56 -7.33
C ASP A 309 -2.14 -30.65 -5.94
N VAL A 310 -3.46 -30.47 -5.92
CA VAL A 310 -4.25 -30.56 -4.68
C VAL A 310 -4.42 -32.00 -4.20
N SER A 311 -4.23 -33.00 -5.06
CA SER A 311 -4.23 -34.41 -4.68
C SER A 311 -2.93 -34.85 -4.01
N GLY A 312 -1.81 -34.15 -4.27
CA GLY A 312 -0.48 -34.44 -3.73
C GLY A 312 0.21 -35.63 -4.39
N ASP A 313 -0.17 -35.99 -5.63
CA ASP A 313 0.38 -37.15 -6.34
C ASP A 313 1.60 -36.81 -7.23
N GLY A 314 2.01 -35.54 -7.23
CA GLY A 314 3.13 -34.99 -8.01
C GLY A 314 2.77 -34.69 -9.47
N ARG A 315 1.48 -34.68 -9.83
CA ARG A 315 0.97 -34.37 -11.16
C ARG A 315 -0.28 -33.50 -11.07
N VAL A 316 -0.51 -32.68 -12.09
CA VAL A 316 -1.78 -31.97 -12.24
C VAL A 316 -2.62 -32.71 -13.25
N SER A 317 -3.79 -33.15 -12.84
CA SER A 317 -4.72 -33.96 -13.62
C SER A 317 -6.15 -33.42 -13.54
N SER A 318 -7.08 -34.06 -14.26
CA SER A 318 -8.51 -33.75 -14.11
C SER A 318 -9.04 -34.07 -12.70
N LEU A 319 -8.35 -34.92 -11.93
CA LEU A 319 -8.70 -35.18 -10.54
C LEU A 319 -8.48 -33.94 -9.68
N ASP A 320 -7.35 -33.26 -9.87
CA ASP A 320 -7.03 -32.03 -9.13
C ASP A 320 -8.03 -30.92 -9.44
N ALA A 321 -8.38 -30.74 -10.72
CA ALA A 321 -9.45 -29.82 -11.10
C ALA A 321 -10.80 -30.15 -10.44
N LEU A 322 -11.13 -31.44 -10.29
CA LEU A 322 -12.35 -31.86 -9.62
C LEU A 322 -12.29 -31.57 -8.12
N ILE A 323 -11.14 -31.81 -7.48
CA ILE A 323 -10.93 -31.51 -6.06
C ILE A 323 -11.05 -29.99 -5.81
N ILE A 324 -10.44 -29.15 -6.64
CA ILE A 324 -10.58 -27.69 -6.58
C ILE A 324 -12.05 -27.28 -6.70
N LEU A 325 -12.80 -27.89 -7.63
CA LEU A 325 -14.23 -27.62 -7.80
C LEU A 325 -15.06 -28.03 -6.57
N GLN A 326 -14.61 -29.01 -5.79
CA GLN A 326 -15.24 -29.42 -4.53
C GLN A 326 -14.84 -28.54 -3.34
N MET A 327 -13.71 -27.84 -3.43
CA MET A 327 -13.21 -26.93 -2.41
C MET A 327 -13.81 -25.52 -2.51
N VAL A 328 -14.56 -25.22 -3.59
CA VAL A 328 -15.07 -23.87 -3.88
C VAL A 328 -15.72 -23.20 -2.68
N THR A 329 -15.18 -22.04 -2.28
CA THR A 329 -15.65 -21.22 -1.15
C THR A 329 -16.13 -19.84 -1.58
#